data_AF-A0AAD3VRS4-F1
#
_entry.id   AF-A0AAD3VRS4-F1
#
_cell.length_a   1.000
_cell.length_b   1.000
_cell.length_c   1.000
_cell.angle_alpha   90.00
_cell.angle_beta   90.00
_cell.angle_gamma   90.00
#
_symmetry.space_group_name_H-M   'P 1'
#
loop_
_entity.id
_entity.type
_entity.pdbx_description
1 polymer ?
#
loop_
_entity_poly.entity_id
_entity_poly.type
_entity_poly.pdbx_seq_one_letter_code
_entity_poly.pdbx_strand_id
1 'polypeptide(L)'
;MARIEITIMGSRKIKHRTGCCGSRTQEEVILGYIPSLYRRFGQRRISCRYLDIDDPGAQDYPEVVDAVRRKEISLPVALREGKVIFHGQGTLFKLPDYIQQELEAAGDAGLRTPPQSRREQGRGSE
;
A
#
# COMPACT_ATOMS: atom_id res chain seq x y z
N MET A 1 5.01 -15.24 -7.20
CA MET A 1 4.21 -14.50 -6.19
C MET A 1 4.15 -13.05 -6.64
N ALA A 2 2.95 -12.47 -6.76
CA ALA A 2 2.81 -11.05 -7.08
C ALA A 2 3.34 -10.21 -5.92
N ARG A 3 4.08 -9.15 -6.25
CA ARG A 3 4.65 -8.19 -5.29
C ARG A 3 3.65 -7.06 -5.10
N ILE A 4 3.40 -6.65 -3.86
CA ILE A 4 2.54 -5.48 -3.58
C ILE A 4 3.39 -4.22 -3.71
N GLU A 5 3.00 -3.29 -4.58
CA GLU A 5 3.68 -2.01 -4.76
C GLU A 5 2.88 -0.87 -4.15
N ILE A 6 3.47 -0.22 -3.15
CA ILE A 6 2.89 0.92 -2.44
C ILE A 6 3.74 2.17 -2.68
N THR A 7 3.10 3.23 -3.15
CA THR A 7 3.69 4.57 -3.17
C THR A 7 3.05 5.38 -2.06
N ILE A 8 3.86 5.95 -1.17
CA ILE A 8 3.38 6.84 -0.10
C ILE A 8 3.75 8.26 -0.50
N MET A 9 2.75 9.02 -0.95
CA MET A 9 2.90 10.42 -1.29
C MET A 9 2.81 11.28 -0.02
N GLY A 10 3.78 12.16 0.18
CA GLY A 10 3.80 13.11 1.29
C GLY A 10 4.39 14.45 0.87
N SER A 11 4.75 15.27 1.85
CA SER A 11 5.44 16.53 1.59
C SER A 11 6.63 16.76 2.53
N ARG A 12 7.78 17.09 1.96
CA ARG A 12 8.98 17.59 2.64
C ARG A 12 8.73 18.92 3.37
N LYS A 13 7.69 19.66 2.97
CA LYS A 13 7.35 20.97 3.54
C LYS A 13 6.38 20.86 4.71
N ILE A 14 5.62 19.78 4.82
CA ILE A 14 4.65 19.57 5.92
C ILE A 14 5.36 18.93 7.10
N LYS A 15 5.39 19.64 8.24
CA LYS A 15 5.91 19.13 9.51
C LYS A 15 4.84 18.37 10.27
N HIS A 16 5.22 17.21 10.80
CA HIS A 16 4.40 16.42 11.71
C HIS A 16 4.48 17.05 13.11
N ARG A 17 3.41 17.72 13.55
CA ARG A 17 3.34 18.28 14.91
C ARG A 17 2.83 17.23 15.90
N THR A 18 3.72 16.40 16.41
CA THR A 18 3.47 15.56 17.61
C THR A 18 4.24 16.14 18.79
N GLY A 19 3.55 16.86 19.68
CA GLY A 19 4.13 17.39 20.93
C GLY A 19 5.24 18.45 20.76
N CYS A 20 5.73 18.95 21.90
CA CYS A 20 6.62 20.12 22.11
C CYS A 20 7.86 20.22 21.18
N CYS A 21 8.24 19.15 20.49
CA CYS A 21 9.45 19.06 19.66
C CYS A 21 9.19 18.50 18.24
N GLY A 22 8.00 18.72 17.67
CA GLY A 22 7.63 18.24 16.32
C GLY A 22 8.45 18.87 15.18
N SER A 23 9.70 18.42 15.00
CA SER A 23 10.63 18.90 13.97
C SER A 23 10.55 18.12 12.66
N ARG A 24 10.00 16.90 12.68
CA ARG A 24 10.10 16.00 11.53
C ARG A 24 9.12 16.33 10.41
N THR A 25 9.58 16.26 9.17
CA THR A 25 8.74 16.37 7.97
C THR A 25 7.97 15.07 7.73
N GLN A 26 6.93 15.11 6.89
CA GLN A 26 6.26 13.88 6.47
C GLN A 26 7.24 12.93 5.76
N GLU A 27 8.18 13.46 4.97
CA GLU A 27 9.25 12.67 4.36
C GLU A 27 10.02 11.87 5.43
N GLU A 28 10.55 12.53 6.46
CA GLU A 28 11.35 11.87 7.50
C GLU A 28 10.54 10.79 8.24
N VAL A 29 9.26 11.07 8.50
CA VAL A 29 8.36 10.10 9.14
C VAL A 29 8.13 8.89 8.22
N ILE A 30 7.83 9.11 6.93
CA ILE A 30 7.55 8.05 5.97
C ILE A 30 8.79 7.22 5.68
N LEU A 31 9.94 7.86 5.45
CA LEU A 31 11.21 7.19 5.21
C LEU A 31 11.67 6.38 6.43
N GLY A 32 11.42 6.86 7.65
CA GLY A 32 11.66 6.08 8.87
C GLY A 32 10.68 4.92 9.07
N TYR A 33 9.46 5.05 8.54
CA TYR A 33 8.41 4.04 8.63
C TYR A 33 8.59 2.89 7.62
N ILE A 34 9.01 3.15 6.38
CA ILE A 34 9.20 2.13 5.33
C ILE A 34 10.06 0.93 5.77
N PRO A 35 11.22 1.11 6.44
CA PRO A 35 12.00 0.00 6.98
C PRO A 35 11.22 -0.89 7.95
N SER A 36 10.26 -0.35 8.70
CA SER A 36 9.41 -1.16 9.60
C SER A 36 8.48 -2.09 8.82
N LEU A 37 7.93 -1.63 7.69
CA LEU A 37 7.14 -2.47 6.78
C LEU A 37 8.00 -3.59 6.20
N TYR A 38 9.23 -3.28 5.78
CA TYR A 38 10.15 -4.28 5.26
C TYR A 38 10.55 -5.32 6.30
N ARG A 39 10.75 -4.93 7.56
CA ARG A 39 10.99 -5.89 8.66
C ARG A 39 9.79 -6.79 8.92
N ARG A 40 8.56 -6.26 8.82
CA ARG A 40 7.33 -7.02 9.10
C ARG A 40 6.94 -7.98 7.96
N PHE A 41 7.01 -7.51 6.71
CA PHE A 41 6.45 -8.26 5.56
C PHE A 41 7.51 -8.81 4.60
N GLY A 42 8.75 -8.34 4.69
CA GLY A 42 9.85 -8.75 3.83
C GLY A 42 9.90 -8.00 2.49
N GLN A 43 11.10 -7.55 2.11
CA GLN A 43 11.35 -6.77 0.88
C GLN A 43 11.04 -7.52 -0.43
N ARG A 44 10.98 -8.86 -0.37
CA ARG A 44 10.62 -9.70 -1.54
C ARG A 44 9.12 -9.71 -1.82
N ARG A 45 8.28 -9.40 -0.83
CA ARG A 45 6.82 -9.45 -0.93
C ARG A 45 6.19 -8.09 -1.18
N ILE A 46 6.85 -7.02 -0.71
CA ILE A 46 6.38 -5.64 -0.84
C ILE A 46 7.44 -4.72 -1.45
N SER A 47 7.00 -3.68 -2.15
CA SER A 47 7.80 -2.55 -2.60
C SER A 47 7.16 -1.29 -2.02
N CYS A 48 7.91 -0.52 -1.24
CA CYS A 48 7.43 0.74 -0.69
C CYS A 48 8.38 1.86 -1.10
N ARG A 49 7.83 2.94 -1.65
CA ARG A 49 8.59 4.14 -1.98
C ARG A 49 7.89 5.38 -1.42
N TYR A 50 8.71 6.37 -1.07
CA TYR A 50 8.24 7.73 -0.82
C TYR A 50 8.19 8.50 -2.14
N LEU A 51 7.22 9.40 -2.26
CA LEU A 51 7.11 10.37 -3.35
C LEU A 51 6.71 11.72 -2.75
N ASP A 52 7.49 12.77 -2.98
CA ASP A 52 7.07 14.12 -2.61
C ASP A 52 6.05 14.63 -3.62
N ILE A 53 5.00 15.31 -3.13
CA ILE A 53 3.94 15.86 -3.99
C ILE A 53 4.45 16.93 -4.97
N ASP A 54 5.58 17.58 -4.67
CA ASP A 54 6.17 18.60 -5.54
C ASP A 54 7.25 18.01 -6.47
N ASP A 55 7.60 16.72 -6.36
CA ASP A 55 8.58 16.08 -7.25
C ASP A 55 7.97 15.79 -8.64
N PRO A 56 8.79 15.78 -9.71
CA PRO A 56 8.31 15.45 -11.06
C PRO A 56 7.54 14.13 -11.16
N GLY A 57 7.91 13.12 -10.37
CA GLY A 57 7.22 11.83 -10.33
C GLY A 57 5.77 11.89 -9.81
N ALA A 58 5.35 12.98 -9.17
CA ALA A 58 3.95 13.18 -8.79
C ALA A 58 3.05 13.46 -10.00
N GLN A 59 3.62 13.87 -11.14
CA GLN A 59 2.90 14.10 -12.39
C GLN A 59 2.29 12.81 -12.97
N ASP A 60 2.79 11.64 -12.55
CA ASP A 60 2.20 10.34 -12.89
C ASP A 60 0.84 10.09 -12.20
N TYR A 61 0.48 10.93 -11.22
CA TYR A 61 -0.77 10.83 -10.44
C TYR A 61 -1.55 12.17 -10.41
N PRO A 62 -1.92 12.72 -11.59
CA PRO A 62 -2.44 14.09 -11.67
C PRO A 62 -3.75 14.27 -10.89
N GLU A 63 -4.66 13.30 -10.94
CA GLU A 63 -5.94 13.33 -10.21
C GLU A 63 -5.74 13.39 -8.69
N VAL A 64 -4.73 12.67 -8.17
CA VAL A 64 -4.40 12.62 -6.75
C VAL A 64 -3.80 13.95 -6.31
N VAL A 65 -2.86 14.48 -7.09
CA VAL A 65 -2.24 15.78 -6.83
C VAL A 65 -3.29 16.89 -6.82
N ASP A 66 -4.19 16.90 -7.80
CA ASP A 66 -5.27 17.88 -7.89
C ASP A 66 -6.24 17.76 -6.71
N ALA A 67 -6.64 16.55 -6.33
CA ALA A 67 -7.51 16.32 -5.16
C ALA A 67 -6.87 16.81 -3.85
N VAL A 68 -5.55 16.62 -3.67
CA VAL A 68 -4.82 17.18 -2.53
C VAL A 68 -4.80 18.71 -2.58
N ARG A 69 -4.52 19.31 -3.74
CA ARG A 69 -4.47 20.77 -3.92
C ARG A 69 -5.83 21.43 -3.68
N ARG A 70 -6.90 20.77 -4.10
CA ARG A 70 -8.31 21.16 -3.86
C ARG A 70 -8.77 20.88 -2.43
N LYS A 71 -7.94 20.23 -1.59
CA LYS A 71 -8.22 19.83 -0.21
C LYS A 71 -9.37 18.82 -0.08
N GLU A 72 -9.64 18.06 -1.14
CA GLU A 72 -10.62 16.96 -1.13
C GLU A 72 -10.06 15.74 -0.38
N ILE A 73 -8.75 15.52 -0.48
CA ILE A 73 -8.00 14.53 0.31
C ILE A 73 -6.78 15.19 0.96
N SER A 74 -6.18 14.51 1.92
CA SER A 74 -5.06 15.04 2.72
C SER A 74 -3.83 14.15 2.70
N LEU A 75 -2.65 14.76 2.75
CA LEU A 75 -1.40 14.03 2.89
C LEU A 75 -1.23 13.47 4.32
N PRO A 76 -0.50 12.35 4.51
CA PRO A 76 0.07 11.51 3.45
C PRO A 76 -1.00 10.64 2.75
N VAL A 77 -0.78 10.35 1.47
CA VAL A 77 -1.65 9.49 0.63
C VAL A 77 -0.91 8.20 0.32
N ALA A 78 -1.54 7.05 0.59
CA ALA A 78 -1.03 5.74 0.19
C ALA A 78 -1.72 5.28 -1.10
N LEU A 79 -0.92 4.90 -2.08
CA LEU A 79 -1.33 4.50 -3.42
C LEU A 79 -0.89 3.08 -3.71
N ARG A 80 -1.72 2.31 -4.41
CA ARG A 80 -1.36 1.04 -5.04
C ARG A 80 -1.90 1.02 -6.46
N GLU A 81 -1.06 0.68 -7.42
CA GLU A 81 -1.45 0.61 -8.84
C GLU A 81 -2.14 1.92 -9.31
N GLY A 82 -1.65 3.06 -8.82
CA GLY A 82 -2.20 4.39 -9.11
C GLY A 82 -3.50 4.75 -8.38
N LYS A 83 -4.10 3.84 -7.62
CA LYS A 83 -5.34 4.07 -6.87
C LYS A 83 -5.06 4.44 -5.42
N VAL A 84 -5.79 5.40 -4.90
CA VAL A 84 -5.75 5.79 -3.48
C VAL A 84 -6.35 4.69 -2.62
N ILE A 85 -5.58 4.19 -1.65
CA ILE A 85 -6.06 3.23 -0.64
C ILE A 85 -6.46 3.99 0.63
N PHE A 86 -5.57 4.88 1.10
CA PHE A 86 -5.79 5.71 2.29
C PHE A 86 -5.21 7.11 2.10
N HIS A 87 -5.74 8.07 2.85
CA HIS A 87 -5.21 9.43 2.92
C HIS A 87 -5.36 10.02 4.34
N GLY A 88 -4.54 11.03 4.64
CA GLY A 88 -4.57 11.80 5.89
C GLY A 88 -3.87 11.13 7.08
N GLN A 89 -4.22 11.59 8.28
CA GLN A 89 -3.53 11.26 9.53
C GLN A 89 -3.48 9.75 9.85
N GLY A 90 -4.48 8.98 9.41
CA GLY A 90 -4.56 7.54 9.68
C GLY A 90 -3.81 6.66 8.69
N THR A 91 -3.25 7.21 7.60
CA THR A 91 -2.67 6.44 6.50
C THR A 91 -1.61 5.45 6.95
N LEU A 92 -0.59 5.91 7.68
CA LEU A 92 0.52 5.04 8.10
C LEU A 92 0.11 4.02 9.18
N PHE A 93 -0.93 4.32 9.94
CA PHE A 93 -1.47 3.40 10.95
C PHE A 93 -2.24 2.25 10.30
N LYS A 94 -3.04 2.52 9.28
CA LYS A 94 -3.89 1.52 8.59
C LYS A 94 -3.14 0.67 7.56
N LEU A 95 -2.05 1.18 7.02
CA LEU A 95 -1.32 0.55 5.92
C LEU A 95 -0.79 -0.87 6.23
N PRO A 96 -0.30 -1.22 7.44
CA PRO A 96 0.16 -2.57 7.73
C PRO A 96 -0.97 -3.61 7.64
N ASP A 97 -2.16 -3.28 8.14
CA ASP A 97 -3.30 -4.20 8.13
C ASP A 97 -3.80 -4.43 6.71
N TYR A 98 -3.81 -3.38 5.89
CA TYR A 98 -4.07 -3.51 4.45
C TYR A 98 -3.06 -4.44 3.77
N ILE A 99 -1.76 -4.24 3.99
CA ILE A 99 -0.72 -5.10 3.40
C ILE A 99 -0.89 -6.56 3.85
N GLN A 100 -1.22 -6.81 5.12
CA GLN A 100 -1.46 -8.15 5.63
C GLN A 100 -2.62 -8.83 4.87
N GLN A 101 -3.77 -8.16 4.76
CA GLN A 101 -4.95 -8.69 4.07
C GLN A 101 -4.66 -9.00 2.59
N GLU A 102 -3.95 -8.12 1.90
CA GLU A 102 -3.59 -8.33 0.49
C GLU A 102 -2.61 -9.50 0.29
N LEU A 103 -1.68 -9.68 1.23
CA LEU A 103 -0.74 -10.81 1.21
C LEU A 103 -1.43 -12.15 1.50
N GLU A 104 -2.44 -12.16 2.38
CA GLU A 104 -3.28 -13.33 2.67
C GLU A 104 -4.13 -13.70 1.45
N ALA A 105 -4.83 -12.71 0.88
CA ALA A 105 -5.64 -12.91 -0.32
C ALA A 105 -4.82 -13.44 -1.51
N ALA A 106 -3.58 -12.94 -1.69
CA ALA A 106 -2.68 -13.44 -2.72
C ALA A 106 -2.14 -14.86 -2.44
N GLY A 107 -2.02 -15.25 -1.16
CA GLY A 107 -1.67 -16.61 -0.74
C GLY A 107 -2.79 -17.61 -0.99
N ASP A 108 -4.03 -17.22 -0.66
CA ASP A 108 -5.22 -18.05 -0.86
C ASP A 108 -5.59 -18.22 -2.34
N ALA A 109 -5.33 -17.20 -3.18
CA ALA A 109 -5.51 -17.29 -4.62
C ALA A 109 -4.60 -18.36 -5.27
N GLY A 110 -3.47 -18.71 -4.63
CA GLY A 110 -2.59 -19.80 -5.07
C GLY A 110 -3.07 -21.21 -4.69
N LEU A 111 -4.04 -21.33 -3.78
CA LEU A 111 -4.60 -22.60 -3.30
C LEU A 111 -5.96 -22.95 -3.91
N ARG A 112 -6.57 -22.02 -4.68
CA ARG A 112 -7.79 -22.29 -5.45
C ARG A 112 -7.49 -23.03 -6.75
N THR A 113 -7.00 -24.26 -6.64
CA THR A 113 -7.19 -25.25 -7.70
C THR A 113 -8.69 -25.52 -7.80
N PRO A 114 -9.32 -25.52 -9.00
CA PRO A 114 -10.72 -25.92 -9.10
C PRO A 114 -10.86 -27.34 -8.54
N PRO A 115 -11.99 -27.68 -7.87
CA PRO A 115 -12.22 -29.04 -7.43
C PRO A 115 -12.11 -29.93 -8.66
N GLN A 116 -11.15 -30.86 -8.65
CA GLN A 116 -11.09 -31.91 -9.66
C GLN A 116 -12.43 -32.62 -9.60
N SER A 117 -13.22 -32.44 -10.66
CA SER A 117 -14.43 -33.20 -10.90
C SER A 117 -14.11 -34.67 -10.65
N ARG A 118 -14.75 -35.17 -9.60
CA ARG A 118 -14.79 -36.57 -9.20
C ARG A 118 -14.87 -37.42 -10.46
N ARG A 119 -13.80 -38.15 -10.78
CA ARG A 119 -13.87 -39.28 -11.70
C ARG A 119 -14.88 -40.25 -11.12
N GLU A 120 -16.10 -40.27 -11.64
CA GLU A 120 -16.98 -41.42 -11.50
C GLU A 120 -16.43 -42.52 -12.41
N GLN A 121 -15.49 -43.30 -11.87
CA GLN A 121 -15.32 -44.69 -12.27
C GLN A 121 -16.39 -45.51 -11.54
N GLY A 122 -17.50 -45.75 -12.23
CA GLY A 122 -18.47 -46.79 -11.89
C GLY A 122 -18.46 -47.85 -12.98
N ARG A 123 -17.82 -48.98 -12.69
CA ARG A 123 -17.84 -50.20 -13.51
C ARG A 123 -19.26 -50.76 -13.63
N GLY A 124 -19.62 -51.16 -14.85
CA GLY A 124 -20.19 -52.48 -15.18
C GLY A 124 -21.64 -52.76 -14.82
N SER A 125 -22.45 -53.11 -15.82
CA SER A 125 -22.92 -54.48 -16.12
C SER A 125 -24.15 -54.41 -17.01
N GLU A 126 -24.04 -54.88 -18.25
CA GLU A 126 -24.88 -55.91 -18.90
C GLU A 126 -24.36 -56.17 -20.32
#